data_AF-A0A2M9Y6A9-F1
#
_entry.id   AF-A0A2M9Y6A9-F1
#
_cell.length_a   1.000
_cell.length_b   1.000
_cell.length_c   1.000
_cell.angle_alpha   90.00
_cell.angle_beta   90.00
_cell.angle_gamma   90.00
#
_symmetry.space_group_name_H-M   'P 1'
#
loop_
_entity.id
_entity.type
_entity.pdbx_description
1 polymer ?
#
loop_
_entity_poly.entity_id
_entity_poly.type
_entity_poly.pdbx_seq_one_letter_code
_entity_poly.pdbx_strand_id
1 'polypeptide(L)'
;MQYRPETKELISAIQDFLMKDLLPKLEGDDLLSYKALVSWNMLGVIARETESQELESDWSRILNLNLKISSLEEKVDSAQFASLSRKEKYNLLLEWNLEFAKEIRNQTKNKSLDLKPGGPIWDFAKNQLKETLSISNPRFQT
;
A
#
# COMPACT_ATOMS: atom_id res chain seq x y z
N MET A 1 -10.11 13.06 12.59
CA MET A 1 -9.44 12.02 11.80
C MET A 1 -10.36 10.81 11.76
N GLN A 2 -11.28 10.74 10.80
CA GLN A 2 -12.00 9.51 10.52
C GLN A 2 -11.21 8.81 9.41
N TYR A 3 -10.31 7.91 9.79
CA TYR A 3 -9.66 7.03 8.83
C TYR A 3 -10.68 5.98 8.41
N ARG A 4 -10.90 5.82 7.10
CA ARG A 4 -11.59 4.63 6.58
C ARG A 4 -10.70 3.42 6.90
N PRO A 5 -11.25 2.35 7.49
CA PRO A 5 -10.44 1.18 7.79
C PRO A 5 -9.85 0.59 6.50
N GLU A 6 -8.54 0.35 6.51
CA GLU A 6 -7.85 -0.31 5.40
C GLU A 6 -8.32 -1.78 5.30
N THR A 7 -8.22 -2.38 4.11
CA THR A 7 -8.65 -3.78 3.88
C THR A 7 -8.07 -4.74 4.92
N LYS A 8 -6.80 -4.53 5.28
CA LYS A 8 -6.12 -5.29 6.32
C LYS A 8 -6.71 -5.08 7.71
N GLU A 9 -7.08 -3.86 8.07
CA GLU A 9 -7.70 -3.55 9.37
C GLU A 9 -9.07 -4.22 9.50
N LEU A 10 -9.86 -4.24 8.42
CA LEU A 10 -11.13 -4.96 8.36
C LEU A 10 -10.93 -6.48 8.50
N ILE A 11 -9.98 -7.06 7.77
CA ILE A 11 -9.67 -8.49 7.87
C ILE A 11 -9.20 -8.83 9.30
N SER A 12 -8.38 -7.98 9.91
CA SER A 12 -7.87 -8.17 11.27
C SER A 12 -8.98 -8.09 12.31
N ALA A 13 -9.94 -7.17 12.14
CA ALA A 13 -11.11 -7.07 13.01
C ALA A 13 -12.01 -8.32 12.92
N ILE A 14 -12.19 -8.88 11.72
CA ILE A 14 -12.93 -10.14 11.53
C ILE A 14 -12.18 -11.31 12.19
N GLN A 15 -10.86 -11.39 12.03
CA GLN A 15 -10.05 -12.40 12.69
C GLN A 15 -10.17 -12.33 14.22
N ASP A 16 -10.13 -11.12 14.77
CA ASP A 16 -10.30 -10.89 16.20
C ASP A 16 -11.69 -11.35 16.67
N PHE A 17 -12.75 -11.01 15.94
CA PHE A 17 -14.10 -11.48 16.23
C PHE A 17 -14.19 -13.01 16.23
N LEU A 18 -13.61 -13.66 15.21
CA LEU A 18 -13.62 -15.12 15.11
C LEU A 18 -12.98 -15.78 16.34
N MET A 19 -11.85 -15.25 16.82
CA MET A 19 -11.10 -15.86 17.92
C MET A 19 -11.61 -15.47 19.31
N LYS A 20 -11.99 -14.20 19.50
CA LYS A 20 -12.31 -13.64 20.82
C LYS A 20 -13.78 -13.77 21.17
N ASP A 21 -14.66 -13.69 20.17
CA ASP A 21 -16.11 -13.61 20.39
C ASP A 21 -16.85 -14.85 19.90
N LEU A 22 -16.46 -15.42 18.76
CA LEU A 22 -17.17 -16.53 18.13
C LEU A 22 -16.68 -17.88 18.66
N LEU A 23 -15.37 -18.18 18.57
CA LEU A 23 -14.82 -19.49 18.92
C LEU A 23 -15.18 -19.95 20.35
N PRO A 24 -15.16 -19.09 21.39
CA PRO A 24 -15.56 -19.49 22.74
C PRO A 24 -17.05 -19.88 22.86
N LYS A 25 -17.91 -19.41 21.94
CA LYS A 25 -19.34 -19.75 21.91
C LYS A 25 -19.63 -21.04 21.14
N LEU A 26 -18.63 -21.61 20.48
CA LEU A 26 -18.73 -22.86 19.71
C LEU A 26 -18.25 -24.07 20.51
N GLU A 27 -17.95 -23.91 21.81
CA GLU A 27 -17.57 -25.00 22.71
C GLU A 27 -18.63 -26.12 22.68
N GLY A 28 -18.21 -27.32 22.29
CA GLY A 28 -19.07 -28.49 22.13
C GLY A 28 -19.52 -28.78 20.69
N ASP A 29 -19.27 -27.87 19.73
CA ASP A 29 -19.39 -28.12 18.30
C ASP A 29 -18.01 -28.12 17.64
N ASP A 30 -17.35 -29.28 17.68
CA ASP A 30 -15.99 -29.48 17.17
C ASP A 30 -15.87 -29.14 15.68
N LEU A 31 -16.91 -29.46 14.88
CA LEU A 31 -16.89 -29.24 13.44
C LEU A 31 -16.96 -27.74 13.12
N LEU A 32 -17.83 -27.01 13.81
CA LEU A 32 -17.99 -25.57 13.59
C LEU A 32 -16.78 -24.79 14.15
N SER A 33 -16.24 -25.22 15.30
CA SER A 33 -15.00 -24.70 15.87
C SER A 33 -13.81 -24.86 14.92
N TYR A 34 -13.68 -26.03 14.30
CA TYR A 34 -12.65 -26.28 13.29
C TYR A 34 -12.79 -25.35 12.09
N LYS A 35 -14.01 -25.17 11.55
CA LYS A 35 -14.24 -24.25 10.43
C LYS A 35 -13.93 -22.80 10.76
N ALA A 36 -14.21 -22.36 12.00
CA ALA A 36 -13.86 -21.01 12.46
C ALA A 36 -12.33 -20.81 12.50
N LEU A 37 -11.56 -21.80 13.00
CA LEU A 37 -10.09 -21.76 12.99
C LEU A 37 -9.50 -21.76 11.58
N VAL A 38 -10.05 -22.55 10.66
CA VAL A 38 -9.63 -22.54 9.24
C VAL A 38 -9.89 -21.17 8.62
N SER A 39 -11.07 -20.61 8.86
CA SER A 39 -11.45 -19.28 8.34
C SER A 39 -10.53 -18.19 8.89
N TRP A 40 -10.20 -18.24 10.18
CA TRP A 40 -9.24 -17.34 10.82
C TRP A 40 -7.85 -17.43 10.16
N ASN A 41 -7.33 -18.65 9.94
CA ASN A 41 -6.06 -18.85 9.26
C ASN A 41 -6.06 -18.30 7.83
N MET A 42 -7.12 -18.59 7.07
CA MET A 42 -7.27 -18.11 5.68
C MET A 42 -7.32 -16.59 5.61
N LEU A 43 -8.04 -15.93 6.52
CA LEU A 43 -8.04 -14.47 6.61
C LEU A 43 -6.63 -13.92 6.86
N GLY A 44 -5.81 -14.61 7.65
CA GLY A 44 -4.42 -14.22 7.90
C GLY A 44 -3.52 -14.37 6.66
N VAL A 45 -3.81 -15.35 5.79
CA VAL A 45 -3.15 -15.49 4.49
C VAL A 45 -3.58 -14.36 3.56
N ILE A 46 -4.90 -14.14 3.41
CA ILE A 46 -5.47 -13.09 2.56
C ILE A 46 -4.92 -11.72 2.96
N ALA A 47 -4.87 -11.39 4.25
CA ALA A 47 -4.31 -10.11 4.71
C ALA A 47 -2.85 -9.90 4.28
N ARG A 48 -2.02 -10.96 4.29
CA ARG A 48 -0.63 -10.89 3.84
C ARG A 48 -0.51 -10.77 2.33
N GLU A 49 -1.36 -11.46 1.58
CA GLU A 49 -1.37 -11.40 0.12
C GLU A 49 -1.85 -10.05 -0.39
N THR A 50 -2.94 -9.51 0.18
CA THR A 50 -3.46 -8.18 -0.17
C THR A 50 -2.40 -7.10 0.04
N GLU A 51 -1.69 -7.13 1.16
CA GLU A 51 -0.63 -6.16 1.44
C GLU A 51 0.59 -6.31 0.50
N SER A 52 0.91 -7.52 0.04
CA SER A 52 1.95 -7.72 -0.98
C SER A 52 1.51 -7.19 -2.35
N GLN A 53 0.24 -7.41 -2.73
CA GLN A 53 -0.32 -6.89 -3.98
C GLN A 53 -0.37 -5.37 -3.99
N GLU A 54 -0.66 -4.73 -2.86
CA GLU A 54 -0.60 -3.27 -2.70
C GLU A 54 0.81 -2.73 -2.97
N LEU A 55 1.85 -3.36 -2.41
CA LEU A 55 3.24 -2.97 -2.66
C LEU A 55 3.66 -3.13 -4.14
N GLU A 56 3.19 -4.18 -4.81
CA GLU A 56 3.45 -4.40 -6.25
C GLU A 56 2.67 -3.43 -7.14
N SER A 57 1.45 -3.07 -6.74
CA SER A 57 0.64 -2.04 -7.40
C SER A 57 1.31 -0.67 -7.27
N ASP A 58 1.78 -0.32 -6.08
CA ASP A 58 2.51 0.94 -5.84
C ASP A 58 3.81 1.00 -6.64
N TRP A 59 4.56 -0.08 -6.68
CA TRP A 59 5.74 -0.22 -7.53
C TRP A 59 5.41 0.05 -9.01
N SER A 60 4.41 -0.65 -9.53
CA SER A 60 3.98 -0.52 -10.93
C SER A 60 3.51 0.90 -11.24
N ARG A 61 2.80 1.53 -10.31
CA ARG A 61 2.35 2.91 -10.42
C ARG A 61 3.55 3.86 -10.51
N ILE A 62 4.55 3.72 -9.65
CA ILE A 62 5.75 4.58 -9.67
C ILE A 62 6.48 4.45 -11.01
N LEU A 63 6.72 3.21 -11.49
CA LEU A 63 7.38 2.97 -12.78
C LEU A 63 6.58 3.52 -13.97
N ASN A 64 5.26 3.37 -13.96
CA ASN A 64 4.39 3.86 -15.03
C ASN A 64 4.41 5.39 -15.20
N LEU A 65 4.80 6.12 -14.16
CA LEU A 65 4.94 7.56 -14.27
C LEU A 65 6.14 7.95 -15.15
N ASN A 66 7.12 7.04 -15.31
CA ASN A 66 8.31 7.21 -16.19
C ASN A 66 8.92 8.61 -16.07
N LEU A 67 9.06 9.07 -14.83
CA LEU A 67 9.43 10.45 -14.56
C LEU A 67 10.93 10.65 -14.79
N LYS A 68 11.71 9.57 -14.90
CA LYS A 68 13.15 9.57 -15.13
C LYS A 68 13.89 10.48 -14.15
N ILE A 69 13.36 10.56 -12.93
CA ILE A 69 13.89 11.47 -11.91
C ILE A 69 15.01 10.78 -11.15
N SER A 70 14.86 9.49 -10.84
CA SER A 70 15.90 8.73 -10.15
C SER A 70 16.47 7.61 -11.01
N SER A 71 17.78 7.41 -10.90
CA SER A 71 18.47 6.22 -11.41
C SER A 71 17.94 4.91 -10.83
N LEU A 72 17.18 4.97 -9.72
CA LEU A 72 16.53 3.81 -9.12
C LEU A 72 15.47 3.19 -10.05
N GLU A 73 14.80 3.99 -10.88
CA GLU A 73 13.80 3.51 -11.86
C GLU A 73 14.39 2.48 -12.84
N GLU A 74 15.72 2.45 -13.00
CA GLU A 74 16.44 1.56 -13.91
C GLU A 74 17.19 0.42 -13.18
N LYS A 75 17.29 0.45 -11.84
CA LYS A 75 18.16 -0.47 -11.09
C LYS A 75 17.52 -1.81 -10.72
N VAL A 76 16.19 -1.88 -10.66
CA VAL A 76 15.46 -3.08 -10.21
C VAL A 76 14.35 -3.37 -11.21
N ASP A 77 14.36 -4.57 -11.79
CA ASP A 77 13.30 -5.02 -12.69
C ASP A 77 12.11 -5.62 -11.93
N SER A 78 10.98 -5.82 -12.62
CA SER A 78 9.75 -6.34 -12.01
C SER A 78 9.90 -7.75 -11.43
N ALA A 79 10.74 -8.60 -12.04
CA ALA A 79 10.95 -9.97 -11.58
C ALA A 79 11.79 -10.00 -10.29
N GLN A 80 12.81 -9.15 -10.21
CA GLN A 80 13.60 -8.93 -9.02
C GLN A 80 12.72 -8.39 -7.88
N PHE A 81 11.92 -7.35 -8.14
CA PHE A 81 11.02 -6.80 -7.13
C PHE A 81 10.03 -7.85 -6.59
N ALA A 82 9.40 -8.62 -7.48
CA ALA A 82 8.45 -9.66 -7.09
C ALA A 82 9.07 -10.73 -6.17
N SER A 83 10.35 -11.06 -6.38
CA SER A 83 11.09 -12.06 -5.60
C SER A 83 11.50 -11.59 -4.20
N LEU A 84 11.47 -10.28 -3.92
CA LEU A 84 11.87 -9.73 -2.63
C LEU A 84 10.88 -10.13 -1.51
N SER A 85 11.42 -10.28 -0.30
CA SER A 85 10.58 -10.39 0.89
C SER A 85 9.78 -9.10 1.10
N ARG A 86 8.67 -9.20 1.83
CA ARG A 86 7.83 -8.05 2.16
C ARG A 86 8.61 -6.89 2.79
N LYS A 87 9.53 -7.18 3.72
CA LYS A 87 10.32 -6.15 4.40
C LYS A 87 11.25 -5.43 3.43
N GLU A 88 11.80 -6.16 2.47
CA GLU A 88 12.66 -5.61 1.42
C GLU A 88 11.85 -4.77 0.43
N LYS A 89 10.67 -5.25 -0.02
CA LYS A 89 9.75 -4.47 -0.87
C LYS A 89 9.40 -3.13 -0.22
N TYR A 90 9.01 -3.13 1.06
CA TYR A 90 8.71 -1.91 1.81
C TYR A 90 9.90 -0.96 1.91
N ASN A 91 11.07 -1.47 2.30
CA ASN A 91 12.27 -0.64 2.46
C ASN A 91 12.72 -0.03 1.13
N LEU A 92 12.63 -0.79 0.04
CA LEU A 92 12.97 -0.32 -1.30
C LEU A 92 12.03 0.81 -1.75
N LEU A 93 10.71 0.62 -1.61
CA LEU A 93 9.72 1.67 -1.92
C LEU A 93 9.91 2.93 -1.05
N LEU A 94 10.26 2.75 0.22
CA LEU A 94 10.56 3.87 1.12
C LEU A 94 11.81 4.63 0.66
N GLU A 95 12.89 3.92 0.34
CA GLU A 95 14.13 4.51 -0.18
C GLU A 95 13.87 5.28 -1.47
N TRP A 96 13.11 4.68 -2.39
CA TRP A 96 12.68 5.29 -3.64
C TRP A 96 11.94 6.60 -3.40
N ASN A 97 10.94 6.61 -2.52
CA ASN A 97 10.20 7.81 -2.18
C ASN A 97 11.09 8.91 -1.58
N LEU A 98 12.05 8.52 -0.73
CA LEU A 98 13.00 9.47 -0.12
C LEU A 98 13.95 10.07 -1.16
N GLU A 99 14.49 9.26 -2.06
CA GLU A 99 15.33 9.74 -3.16
C GLU A 99 14.55 10.62 -4.13
N PHE A 100 13.37 10.17 -4.54
CA PHE A 100 12.50 10.89 -5.44
C PHE A 100 12.15 12.28 -4.88
N ALA A 101 11.82 12.37 -3.59
CA ALA A 101 11.58 13.63 -2.91
C ALA A 101 12.84 14.53 -2.83
N LYS A 102 14.02 13.95 -2.59
CA LYS A 102 15.29 14.71 -2.60
C LYS A 102 15.57 15.27 -3.99
N GLU A 103 15.39 14.46 -5.02
CA GLU A 103 15.74 14.82 -6.38
C GLU A 103 14.79 15.87 -6.96
N ILE A 104 13.47 15.73 -6.72
CA ILE A 104 12.52 16.81 -7.02
C ILE A 104 12.95 18.12 -6.36
N ARG A 105 13.33 18.11 -5.07
CA ARG A 105 13.78 19.33 -4.37
C ARG A 105 15.05 19.92 -4.97
N ASN A 106 16.02 19.10 -5.37
CA ASN A 106 17.27 19.54 -5.99
C ASN A 106 17.03 20.17 -7.35
N GLN A 107 16.27 19.50 -8.21
CA GLN A 107 15.94 19.99 -9.55
C GLN A 107 15.03 21.22 -9.52
N THR A 108 14.16 21.35 -8.51
CA THR A 108 13.40 22.59 -8.25
C THR A 108 14.32 23.76 -7.98
N LYS A 109 15.34 23.58 -7.12
CA LYS A 109 16.32 24.64 -6.82
C LYS A 109 17.12 25.03 -8.06
N ASN A 110 17.41 24.06 -8.92
CA ASN A 110 18.15 24.24 -10.17
C ASN A 110 17.27 24.70 -11.35
N LYS A 111 15.96 24.91 -11.15
CA LYS A 111 14.96 25.28 -12.18
C LYS A 111 14.90 24.34 -13.39
N SER A 112 15.38 23.10 -13.28
CA SER A 112 15.38 22.14 -14.38
C SER A 112 14.07 21.38 -14.54
N LEU A 113 13.25 21.35 -13.49
CA LEU A 113 12.00 20.60 -13.45
C LEU A 113 10.77 21.49 -13.58
N ASP A 114 9.85 21.10 -14.47
CA ASP A 114 8.57 21.78 -14.63
C ASP A 114 7.57 21.33 -13.56
N LEU A 115 7.53 22.07 -12.45
CA LEU A 115 6.56 21.91 -11.37
C LEU A 115 5.31 22.79 -11.55
N LYS A 116 5.08 23.31 -12.76
CA LYS A 116 3.88 24.10 -13.01
C LYS A 116 2.62 23.25 -12.81
N PRO A 117 1.50 23.89 -12.44
CA PRO A 117 0.20 23.23 -12.44
C PRO A 117 -0.07 22.54 -13.79
N GLY A 118 -0.40 21.24 -13.76
CA GLY A 118 -0.62 20.41 -14.94
C GLY A 118 0.62 19.71 -15.52
N GLY A 119 1.80 19.88 -14.89
CA GLY A 119 2.97 19.06 -15.19
C GLY A 119 2.84 17.64 -14.62
N PRO A 120 3.56 16.64 -15.17
CA PRO A 120 3.41 15.24 -14.76
C PRO A 120 3.70 15.00 -13.28
N ILE A 121 4.72 15.67 -12.72
CA ILE A 121 5.07 15.56 -11.29
C ILE A 121 4.06 16.29 -10.41
N TRP A 122 3.55 17.43 -10.88
CA TRP A 122 2.51 18.17 -10.19
C TRP A 122 1.23 17.33 -10.10
N ASP A 123 0.79 16.76 -11.21
CA ASP A 123 -0.41 15.94 -11.26
C ASP A 123 -0.24 14.64 -10.46
N PHE A 124 0.94 14.03 -10.49
CA PHE A 124 1.25 12.90 -9.61
C PHE A 124 1.12 13.26 -8.13
N ALA A 125 1.82 14.31 -7.68
CA ALA A 125 1.79 14.73 -6.28
C ALA A 125 0.37 15.15 -5.85
N LYS A 126 -0.37 15.84 -6.73
CA LYS A 126 -1.76 16.24 -6.51
C LYS A 126 -2.70 15.04 -6.43
N ASN A 127 -2.55 14.05 -7.30
CA ASN A 127 -3.38 12.85 -7.30
C ASN A 127 -3.11 11.98 -6.07
N GLN A 128 -1.83 11.80 -5.70
CA GLN A 128 -1.45 11.11 -4.46
C GLN A 128 -2.03 11.80 -3.23
N LEU A 129 -1.97 13.13 -3.19
CA LEU A 129 -2.59 13.92 -2.13
C LEU A 129 -4.11 13.76 -2.13
N LYS A 130 -4.76 13.78 -3.31
CA LYS A 130 -6.21 13.58 -3.43
C LYS A 130 -6.63 12.21 -2.95
N GLU A 131 -5.92 11.14 -3.31
CA GLU A 131 -6.15 9.78 -2.80
C GLU A 131 -6.02 9.76 -1.27
N THR A 132 -4.93 10.30 -0.74
CA THR A 132 -4.69 10.35 0.71
C THR A 132 -5.79 11.13 1.45
N LEU A 133 -6.24 12.25 0.87
CA LEU A 133 -7.33 13.05 1.41
C LEU A 133 -8.69 12.39 1.24
N SER A 134 -8.92 11.60 0.19
CA SER A 134 -10.17 10.85 -0.03
C SER A 134 -10.39 9.76 1.02
N ILE A 135 -9.31 9.26 1.61
CA ILE A 135 -9.34 8.29 2.73
C ILE A 135 -9.84 8.96 4.02
N SER A 136 -9.53 10.25 4.22
CA SER A 136 -9.83 11.00 5.46
C SER A 136 -10.99 11.99 5.35
N ASN A 137 -11.45 12.32 4.14
CA ASN A 137 -12.51 13.30 3.89
C ASN A 137 -13.36 12.93 2.64
N PRO A 138 -14.67 12.67 2.81
CA PRO A 138 -15.57 12.27 1.72
C PRO A 138 -15.66 13.28 0.57
N ARG A 139 -15.35 14.56 0.81
CA ARG A 139 -15.39 15.61 -0.22
C ARG A 139 -14.41 15.38 -1.37
N PHE A 140 -13.38 14.54 -1.18
CA PHE A 140 -12.39 14.22 -2.20
C PHE A 140 -12.66 12.89 -2.93
N GLN A 141 -13.82 12.25 -2.73
CA GLN A 141 -14.22 11.01 -3.41
C GLN A 141 -14.81 11.21 -4.82
N THR A 142 -14.98 12.47 -5.26
CA THR A 142 -15.44 12.84 -6.62
C THR A 142 -14.27 13.14 -7.52
#